data_AF-A0AAD1GZ89-F1
#
_entry.id   AF-A0AAD1GZ89-F1
#
_cell.length_a   1.000
_cell.length_b   1.000
_cell.length_c   1.000
_cell.angle_alpha   90.00
_cell.angle_beta   90.00
_cell.angle_gamma   90.00
#
_symmetry.space_group_name_H-M   'P 1'
#
loop_
_entity.id
_entity.type
_entity.pdbx_description
1 polymer ?
#
loop_
_entity_poly.entity_id
_entity_poly.type
_entity_poly.pdbx_seq_one_letter_code
_entity_poly.pdbx_strand_id
1 'polypeptide(L)'
;MSYGFDRFGVSDAEIEAAIAASAEVDAQLNAFMENEFVPAARNNAPIDHGAYAAGIKVTKQARGGKGQVGATHWTSHFIEYGTGSDPAGTHSRFGPNTPTPEFAPMQKTAEQFGGTLDDGDHR
;
A
#
# COMPACT_ATOMS: atom_id res chain seq x y z
N MET A 1 -10.40 -9.64 -11.41
CA MET A 1 -10.97 -8.47 -12.12
C MET A 1 -11.42 -8.93 -13.48
N SER A 2 -12.48 -8.35 -14.05
CA SER A 2 -12.79 -8.56 -15.47
C SER A 2 -12.58 -7.26 -16.23
N TYR A 3 -11.86 -7.31 -17.35
CA TYR A 3 -11.49 -6.14 -18.13
C TYR A 3 -12.55 -5.79 -19.19
N GLY A 4 -13.53 -6.68 -19.41
CA GLY A 4 -14.68 -6.42 -20.29
C GLY A 4 -14.35 -6.41 -21.79
N PHE A 5 -13.19 -6.94 -22.17
CA PHE A 5 -12.78 -7.06 -23.58
C PHE A 5 -13.27 -8.34 -24.25
N ASP A 6 -13.94 -9.23 -23.52
CA ASP A 6 -14.55 -10.45 -24.06
C ASP A 6 -15.49 -10.16 -25.24
N ARG A 7 -16.18 -9.00 -25.20
CA ARG A 7 -17.06 -8.53 -26.28
C ARG A 7 -16.34 -8.26 -27.61
N PHE A 8 -15.02 -8.14 -27.57
CA PHE A 8 -14.14 -7.96 -28.73
C PHE A 8 -13.36 -9.23 -29.09
N GLY A 9 -13.69 -10.37 -28.46
CA GLY A 9 -13.02 -11.65 -28.70
C GLY A 9 -11.63 -11.75 -28.07
N VAL A 10 -11.31 -10.90 -27.08
CA VAL A 10 -10.05 -10.97 -26.31
C VAL A 10 -10.40 -11.33 -24.88
N SER A 11 -9.87 -12.44 -24.38
CA SER A 11 -10.12 -12.90 -23.03
C SER A 11 -9.29 -12.14 -22.00
N ASP A 12 -9.79 -12.06 -20.76
CA ASP A 12 -9.03 -11.48 -19.64
C ASP A 12 -7.68 -12.20 -19.43
N ALA A 13 -7.63 -13.53 -19.64
CA ALA A 13 -6.39 -14.31 -19.55
C ALA A 13 -5.34 -13.92 -20.61
N GLU A 14 -5.76 -13.62 -21.83
CA GLU A 14 -4.86 -13.13 -22.88
C GLU A 14 -4.30 -11.75 -22.53
N ILE A 15 -5.12 -10.87 -21.95
CA ILE A 15 -4.70 -9.56 -21.49
C ILE A 15 -3.70 -9.68 -20.34
N GLU A 16 -3.98 -10.52 -19.34
CA GLU A 16 -3.06 -10.76 -18.23
C GLU A 16 -1.74 -11.35 -18.70
N ALA A 17 -1.77 -12.30 -19.65
CA ALA A 17 -0.56 -12.85 -20.23
C ALA A 17 0.25 -11.80 -21.00
N ALA A 18 -0.40 -10.93 -21.76
CA ALA A 18 0.26 -9.84 -22.48
C ALA A 18 0.89 -8.82 -21.53
N ILE A 19 0.17 -8.44 -20.47
CA ILE A 19 0.68 -7.57 -19.39
C ILE A 19 1.88 -8.24 -18.71
N ALA A 20 1.76 -9.52 -18.34
CA ALA A 20 2.79 -10.25 -17.63
C ALA A 20 4.06 -10.47 -18.44
N ALA A 21 3.96 -10.49 -19.77
CA ALA A 21 5.10 -10.61 -20.67
C ALA A 21 5.72 -9.26 -21.06
N SER A 22 5.06 -8.13 -20.76
CA SER A 22 5.49 -6.82 -21.23
C SER A 22 6.49 -6.14 -20.29
N ALA A 23 7.76 -6.11 -20.72
CA ALA A 23 8.80 -5.35 -20.01
C ALA A 23 8.54 -3.84 -20.01
N GLU A 24 7.80 -3.33 -20.99
CA GLU A 24 7.39 -1.92 -21.04
C GLU A 24 6.39 -1.60 -19.93
N VAL A 25 5.41 -2.47 -19.69
CA VAL A 25 4.45 -2.30 -18.59
C VAL A 25 5.19 -2.33 -17.24
N ASP A 26 6.15 -3.24 -17.07
CA ASP A 26 6.97 -3.27 -15.86
C ASP A 26 7.78 -1.98 -15.68
N ALA A 27 8.39 -1.45 -16.74
CA ALA A 27 9.16 -0.21 -16.67
C ALA A 27 8.27 1.00 -16.32
N GLN A 28 7.09 1.09 -16.94
CA GLN A 28 6.12 2.16 -16.64
C GLN A 28 5.60 2.05 -15.20
N LEU A 29 5.31 0.83 -14.73
CA LEU A 29 4.86 0.61 -13.36
C LEU A 29 5.94 0.98 -12.33
N ASN A 30 7.21 0.67 -12.61
CA ASN A 30 8.33 1.12 -11.77
C ASN A 30 8.43 2.64 -11.74
N ALA A 31 8.37 3.29 -12.89
CA ALA A 31 8.41 4.75 -12.97
C ALA A 31 7.26 5.40 -12.19
N PHE A 32 6.04 4.86 -12.31
CA PHE A 32 4.88 5.32 -11.55
C PHE A 32 5.08 5.14 -10.04
N MET A 33 5.50 3.95 -9.59
CA MET A 33 5.72 3.68 -8.18
C MET A 33 6.78 4.62 -7.57
N GLU A 34 7.88 4.87 -8.29
CA GLU A 34 8.99 5.68 -7.80
C GLU A 34 8.72 7.19 -7.84
N ASN A 35 8.09 7.68 -8.92
CA ASN A 35 7.97 9.11 -9.17
C ASN A 35 6.63 9.71 -8.76
N GLU A 36 5.58 8.89 -8.63
CA GLU A 36 4.24 9.38 -8.30
C GLU A 36 3.76 8.81 -6.97
N PHE A 37 3.75 7.47 -6.84
CA PHE A 37 3.15 6.83 -5.67
C PHE A 37 3.97 7.05 -4.39
N VAL A 38 5.29 6.81 -4.41
CA VAL A 38 6.16 7.02 -3.24
C VAL A 38 6.12 8.48 -2.75
N PRO A 39 6.24 9.50 -3.61
CA PRO A 39 6.09 10.90 -3.19
C PRO A 39 4.71 11.20 -2.60
N ALA A 40 3.62 10.70 -3.18
CA ALA A 40 2.28 10.88 -2.64
C ALA A 40 2.12 10.25 -1.25
N ALA A 41 2.60 9.01 -1.07
CA ALA A 41 2.59 8.33 0.21
C ALA A 41 3.41 9.05 1.29
N ARG A 42 4.56 9.64 0.91
CA ARG A 42 5.36 10.48 1.81
C ARG A 42 4.67 11.76 2.21
N ASN A 43 3.92 12.39 1.31
CA ASN A 43 3.15 13.60 1.61
C ASN A 43 1.94 13.30 2.51
N ASN A 44 1.35 12.12 2.38
CA ASN A 44 0.25 11.66 3.24
C ASN A 44 0.74 11.19 4.63
N ALA A 45 2.05 11.00 4.81
CA ALA A 45 2.61 10.60 6.09
C ALA A 45 2.41 11.70 7.16
N PRO A 46 2.20 11.33 8.43
CA PRO A 46 2.02 12.32 9.51
C PRO A 46 3.27 13.19 9.70
N ILE A 47 3.07 14.49 9.99
CA ILE A 47 4.12 15.52 10.08
C ILE A 47 5.25 15.13 11.07
N ASP A 48 4.90 14.56 12.23
CA ASP A 48 5.88 14.18 13.26
C ASP A 48 6.53 12.80 13.04
N HIS A 49 6.24 12.15 11.91
CA HIS A 49 6.69 10.79 11.58
C HIS A 49 7.64 10.78 10.37
N GLY A 50 8.60 11.71 10.32
CA GLY A 50 9.57 11.83 9.22
C GLY A 50 10.40 10.56 8.96
N ALA A 51 10.72 9.78 9.99
CA ALA A 51 11.41 8.49 9.84
C ALA A 51 10.54 7.43 9.15
N TYR A 52 9.22 7.44 9.39
CA TYR A 52 8.28 6.60 8.66
C TYR A 52 8.19 7.02 7.19
N ALA A 53 8.02 8.32 6.92
CA ALA A 53 7.96 8.85 5.57
C ALA A 53 9.23 8.51 4.77
N ALA A 54 10.41 8.69 5.37
CA ALA A 54 11.68 8.30 4.77
C ALA A 54 11.79 6.78 4.49
N GLY A 55 11.09 5.97 5.28
CA GLY A 55 11.03 4.52 5.14
C GLY A 55 10.10 4.00 4.05
N ILE A 56 9.28 4.86 3.42
CA ILE A 56 8.40 4.53 2.29
C ILE A 56 9.24 4.45 1.02
N LYS A 57 9.18 3.28 0.35
CA LYS A 57 9.92 3.02 -0.88
C LYS A 57 9.29 1.87 -1.67
N VAL A 58 9.72 1.71 -2.92
CA VAL A 58 9.47 0.48 -3.68
C VAL A 58 10.18 -0.68 -2.96
N THR A 59 9.42 -1.66 -2.51
CA THR A 59 9.91 -2.86 -1.84
C THR A 59 10.08 -4.03 -2.81
N LYS A 60 9.27 -4.06 -3.88
CA LYS A 60 9.44 -4.98 -5.00
C LYS A 60 9.24 -4.23 -6.31
N GLN A 61 10.27 -4.27 -7.14
CA GLN A 61 10.19 -3.78 -8.51
C GLN A 61 9.14 -4.57 -9.28
N ALA A 62 8.50 -3.91 -10.23
CA ALA A 62 7.48 -4.47 -11.09
C ALA A 62 8.05 -5.65 -11.89
N ARG A 63 7.33 -6.77 -11.83
CA ARG A 63 7.57 -7.92 -12.67
C ARG A 63 6.25 -8.58 -13.02
N GLY A 64 5.99 -8.73 -14.30
CA GLY A 64 4.76 -9.31 -14.79
C GLY A 64 3.53 -8.44 -14.49
N GLY A 65 3.69 -7.12 -14.62
CA GLY A 65 2.64 -6.13 -14.40
C GLY A 65 2.30 -5.86 -12.94
N LYS A 66 3.12 -6.32 -11.99
CA LYS A 66 2.86 -6.20 -10.55
C LYS A 66 4.11 -5.78 -9.80
N GLY A 67 3.99 -4.75 -8.96
CA GLY A 67 5.04 -4.23 -8.08
C GLY A 67 4.53 -3.98 -6.66
N GLN A 68 5.41 -3.59 -5.74
CA GLN A 68 5.03 -3.32 -4.35
C GLN A 68 5.75 -2.08 -3.81
N VAL A 69 4.98 -1.20 -3.17
CA VAL A 69 5.47 -0.09 -2.34
C VAL A 69 5.09 -0.38 -0.89
N GLY A 70 5.98 -0.04 0.05
CA GLY A 70 5.67 -0.18 1.46
C GLY A 70 6.58 0.65 2.36
N ALA A 71 6.12 0.85 3.59
CA ALA A 71 6.90 1.47 4.66
C ALA A 71 7.71 0.42 5.42
N THR A 72 9.03 0.61 5.50
CA THR A 72 9.95 -0.32 6.19
C THR A 72 10.19 0.01 7.66
N HIS A 73 9.59 1.09 8.16
CA HIS A 73 9.70 1.48 9.56
C HIS A 73 8.91 0.54 10.46
N TRP A 74 9.44 0.18 11.64
CA TRP A 74 8.82 -0.81 12.53
C TRP A 74 7.44 -0.39 13.07
N THR A 75 7.15 0.91 13.12
CA THR A 75 5.83 1.44 13.51
C THR A 75 4.84 1.52 12.35
N SER A 76 5.15 0.98 11.17
CA SER A 76 4.32 1.16 9.98
C SER A 76 2.88 0.69 10.17
N HIS A 77 2.70 -0.48 10.79
CA HIS A 77 1.37 -0.99 11.13
C HIS A 77 0.61 -0.08 12.10
N PHE A 78 1.29 0.46 13.12
CA PHE A 78 0.64 1.36 14.08
C PHE A 78 0.23 2.69 13.45
N ILE A 79 1.01 3.18 12.49
CA ILE A 79 0.70 4.40 11.76
C ILE A 79 -0.46 4.17 10.78
N GLU A 80 -0.47 3.02 10.10
CA GLU A 80 -1.51 2.69 9.14
C GLU A 80 -2.85 2.45 9.82
N TYR A 81 -2.88 1.65 10.90
CA TYR A 81 -4.12 1.10 11.49
C TYR A 81 -4.42 1.60 12.90
N GLY A 82 -3.52 2.37 13.51
CA GLY A 82 -3.59 2.65 14.95
C GLY A 82 -3.29 1.40 15.79
N THR A 83 -3.46 1.51 17.11
CA THR A 83 -3.25 0.39 18.05
C THR A 83 -4.53 -0.08 18.74
N GLY A 84 -5.66 0.59 18.52
CA GLY A 84 -6.92 0.31 19.21
C GLY A 84 -6.82 0.51 20.73
N SER A 85 -7.92 0.22 21.43
CA SER A 85 -7.93 0.22 22.90
C SER A 85 -7.39 -1.10 23.45
N ASP A 86 -6.71 -1.03 24.61
CA ASP A 86 -6.35 -2.21 25.38
C ASP A 86 -7.57 -3.13 25.62
N PRO A 87 -7.41 -4.47 25.54
CA PRO A 87 -8.45 -5.42 25.87
C PRO A 87 -9.04 -5.16 27.28
N ALA A 88 -10.35 -5.35 27.42
CA ALA A 88 -11.05 -5.12 28.69
C ALA A 88 -10.41 -5.93 29.84
N GLY A 89 -10.07 -5.24 30.93
CA GLY A 89 -9.41 -5.84 32.10
C GLY A 89 -7.89 -6.02 31.97
N THR A 90 -7.31 -5.67 30.82
CA THR A 90 -5.85 -5.56 30.69
C THR A 90 -5.46 -4.09 30.88
N HIS A 91 -4.75 -3.80 31.96
CA HIS A 91 -4.04 -2.54 32.09
C HIS A 91 -2.61 -2.82 31.68
N SER A 92 -2.11 -2.10 30.66
CA SER A 92 -0.69 -2.13 30.35
C SER A 92 0.11 -1.79 31.61
N ARG A 93 1.10 -2.63 31.94
CA ARG A 93 2.03 -2.35 33.05
C ARG A 93 2.86 -1.06 32.84
N PHE A 94 2.78 -0.49 31.64
CA PHE A 94 3.56 0.66 31.20
C PHE A 94 2.77 1.99 31.20
N GLY A 95 1.48 1.99 31.56
CA GLY A 95 0.70 3.22 31.68
C GLY A 95 -0.78 3.06 31.31
N PRO A 96 -1.56 4.15 31.38
CA PRO A 96 -2.95 4.16 30.92
C PRO A 96 -3.04 3.84 29.42
N ASN A 97 -4.16 3.22 29.01
CA ASN A 97 -4.48 2.93 27.61
C ASN A 97 -4.26 4.17 26.74
N THR A 98 -3.31 4.10 25.81
CA THR A 98 -2.89 5.20 24.93
C THR A 98 -3.05 4.74 23.48
N PRO A 99 -4.29 4.64 22.97
CA PRO A 99 -4.52 4.27 21.59
C PRO A 99 -3.81 5.27 20.68
N THR A 100 -2.95 4.77 19.80
CA THR A 100 -2.40 5.59 18.71
C THR A 100 -3.50 5.78 17.66
N PRO A 101 -3.66 7.01 17.13
CA PRO A 101 -4.65 7.29 16.10
C PRO A 101 -4.27 6.61 14.77
N GLU A 102 -5.28 6.15 14.04
CA GLU A 102 -5.15 5.65 12.69
C GLU A 102 -4.91 6.82 11.72
N PHE A 103 -3.76 6.82 11.03
CA PHE A 103 -3.45 7.85 10.03
C PHE A 103 -3.71 7.38 8.60
N ALA A 104 -3.68 6.06 8.35
CA ALA A 104 -3.96 5.43 7.06
C ALA A 104 -3.27 6.07 5.83
N PRO A 105 -1.97 6.43 5.89
CA PRO A 105 -1.30 7.13 4.80
C PRO A 105 -1.23 6.31 3.51
N MET A 106 -1.05 4.98 3.60
CA MET A 106 -1.02 4.14 2.41
C MET A 106 -2.42 3.98 1.81
N GLN A 107 -3.45 3.81 2.64
CA GLN A 107 -4.84 3.72 2.18
C GLN A 107 -5.28 5.01 1.47
N LYS A 108 -5.01 6.18 2.07
CA LYS A 108 -5.26 7.48 1.43
C LYS A 108 -4.56 7.62 0.08
N THR A 109 -3.34 7.09 -0.01
CA THR A 109 -2.58 7.11 -1.27
C THR A 109 -3.19 6.15 -2.29
N ALA A 110 -3.63 4.96 -1.88
CA ALA A 110 -4.32 4.02 -2.76
C ALA A 110 -5.61 4.65 -3.33
N GLU A 111 -6.43 5.27 -2.47
CA GLU A 111 -7.66 5.96 -2.85
C GLU A 111 -7.40 7.10 -3.84
N GLN A 112 -6.33 7.87 -3.65
CA GLN A 112 -5.93 8.94 -4.56
C GLN A 112 -5.72 8.45 -6.00
N PHE A 113 -5.25 7.22 -6.18
CA PHE A 113 -5.04 6.59 -7.49
C PHE A 113 -6.16 5.61 -7.88
N GLY A 114 -7.30 5.66 -7.18
CA GLY A 114 -8.48 4.84 -7.48
C GLY A 114 -8.36 3.36 -7.07
N GLY A 115 -7.41 3.03 -6.19
CA GLY A 115 -7.21 1.71 -5.61
C GLY A 115 -7.65 1.62 -4.15
N THR A 116 -7.40 0.45 -3.55
CA THR A 116 -7.60 0.17 -2.12
C THR A 116 -6.38 -0.59 -1.59
N LEU A 117 -6.06 -0.47 -0.31
CA LEU A 117 -5.31 -1.52 0.36
C LEU A 117 -6.28 -2.64 0.71
N ASP A 118 -5.98 -3.84 0.24
CA ASP A 118 -6.50 -5.02 0.90
C ASP A 118 -5.74 -5.17 2.21
N ASP A 119 -6.48 -5.21 3.32
CA ASP A 119 -5.97 -5.72 4.60
C ASP A 119 -5.59 -7.18 4.37
N GLY A 120 -4.35 -7.42 3.97
CA GLY A 120 -3.86 -8.77 3.68
C GLY A 120 -4.25 -9.69 4.83
N ASP A 121 -5.12 -10.67 4.53
CA ASP A 121 -5.73 -11.65 5.44
C ASP A 121 -5.12 -11.66 6.85
N HIS A 122 -5.68 -10.84 7.74
CA HIS A 122 -5.55 -11.03 9.19
C HIS A 122 -6.65 -12.00 9.64
N ARG A 123 -6.51 -13.28 9.26
CA ARG A 123 -7.22 -14.42 9.86
C ARG A 123 -6.30 -15.61 10.06
#